data_AF-A0A9N7R6Y1-F1
#
_entry.id   AF-A0A9N7R6Y1-F1
#
_cell.length_a   1.000
_cell.length_b   1.000
_cell.length_c   1.000
_cell.angle_alpha   90.00
_cell.angle_beta   90.00
_cell.angle_gamma   90.00
#
_symmetry.space_group_name_H-M   'P 1'
#
loop_
_entity.id
_entity.type
_entity.pdbx_description
1 polymer ?
#
loop_
_entity_poly.entity_id
_entity_poly.type
_entity_poly.pdbx_seq_one_letter_code
_entity_poly.pdbx_strand_id
1 'polypeptide(L)'
;MRFAINDMSITRRNCACPMCLKTNRTPASCPAVADTAPEKHVAAAPDDGVDLFVPPLNFSMVDYGVFRSGFPDVPNFPFLKTLGLRSIIYLCPEPYPEANVNFLNENGIRLFHFGVEGSKEPFVSIPDDVIRRALEVLLDEKNRPLLIHCRRGKHRTGCLVGCLRKWQSWCLASIFDEYQRFAADKARVSDQRFLELFDISSVKQLPSSGS
;
A
#
# COMPACT_ATOMS: atom_id res chain seq x y z
N MET A 1 54.78 21.90 -15.95
CA MET A 1 53.98 23.00 -15.38
C MET A 1 52.87 22.40 -14.54
N ARG A 2 52.92 22.62 -13.22
CA ARG A 2 51.93 22.23 -12.20
C ARG A 2 50.93 23.36 -12.02
N PHE A 3 49.64 23.07 -11.90
CA PHE A 3 48.61 23.81 -11.14
C PHE A 3 47.35 22.93 -11.10
N ALA A 4 46.48 22.89 -10.11
CA ALA A 4 46.56 23.01 -8.66
C ALA A 4 45.22 22.41 -8.17
N ILE A 5 45.27 21.67 -7.07
CA ILE A 5 44.14 21.01 -6.41
C ILE A 5 43.44 22.09 -5.57
N ASN A 6 42.11 22.18 -5.59
CA ASN A 6 41.38 23.00 -4.64
C ASN A 6 40.35 22.13 -3.88
N ASP A 7 40.71 21.82 -2.64
CA ASP A 7 39.86 21.31 -1.57
C ASP A 7 38.76 22.31 -1.25
N MET A 8 37.52 21.85 -1.10
CA MET A 8 36.54 22.60 -0.32
C MET A 8 35.63 21.65 0.48
N SER A 9 35.70 21.88 1.78
CA SER A 9 35.31 21.01 2.87
C SER A 9 33.82 21.05 3.20
N ILE A 10 33.34 19.88 3.60
CA ILE A 10 32.05 19.60 4.24
C ILE A 10 31.88 20.45 5.51
N THR A 11 30.78 21.20 5.61
CA THR A 11 30.31 21.76 6.88
C THR A 11 28.87 21.34 7.15
N ARG A 12 28.70 20.54 8.21
CA ARG A 12 27.42 20.08 8.76
C ARG A 12 26.65 21.26 9.33
N ARG A 13 25.40 21.46 8.91
CA ARG A 13 24.44 22.34 9.57
C ARG A 13 23.77 21.58 10.73
N ASN A 14 24.19 21.88 11.95
CA ASN A 14 23.46 21.58 13.18
C ASN A 14 22.51 22.75 13.48
N CYS A 15 21.20 22.55 13.35
CA CYS A 15 20.21 23.43 13.96
C CYS A 15 19.81 22.87 15.33
N ALA A 16 20.31 23.49 16.38
CA ALA A 16 19.90 23.26 17.76
C ALA A 16 18.92 24.37 18.20
N CYS A 17 17.73 23.99 18.64
CA CYS A 17 16.76 24.91 19.28
C CYS A 17 17.12 25.11 20.77
N PRO A 18 16.99 26.34 21.32
CA PRO A 18 17.31 26.62 22.70
C PRO A 18 16.09 26.59 23.66
N MET A 19 16.34 26.06 24.86
CA MET A 19 15.89 26.54 26.19
C MET A 19 14.40 26.42 26.60
N CYS A 20 14.15 25.54 27.59
CA CYS A 20 13.26 25.84 28.71
C CYS A 20 13.99 25.57 30.03
N LEU A 21 13.97 26.57 30.90
CA LEU A 21 14.78 26.70 32.10
C LEU A 21 14.43 25.68 33.19
N LYS A 22 15.49 25.17 33.82
CA LYS A 22 15.49 24.51 35.13
C LYS A 22 15.22 25.56 36.22
N THR A 23 14.38 25.24 37.21
CA THR A 23 14.49 25.87 38.54
C THR A 23 14.63 24.78 39.60
N ASN A 24 15.70 24.92 40.37
CA ASN A 24 16.16 24.06 41.46
C ASN A 24 15.71 24.69 42.78
N ARG A 25 15.11 23.92 43.70
CA ARG A 25 15.13 24.20 45.15
C ARG A 25 15.17 22.89 45.94
N THR A 26 16.10 22.81 46.89
CA THR A 26 16.30 21.79 47.95
C THR A 26 16.91 22.53 49.16
N PRO A 27 17.04 21.94 50.38
CA PRO A 27 16.42 20.76 51.00
C PRO A 27 16.00 20.99 52.50
N ALA A 28 15.72 19.87 53.21
CA ALA A 28 15.64 19.62 54.67
C ALA A 28 14.20 19.61 55.26
N SER A 29 13.73 18.65 56.06
CA SER A 29 14.35 17.58 56.88
C SER A 29 13.30 16.51 57.28
N CYS A 30 13.73 15.30 57.64
CA CYS A 30 12.91 14.14 58.06
C CYS A 30 12.43 14.24 59.54
N PRO A 31 11.48 13.39 60.01
CA PRO A 31 11.87 12.03 60.45
C PRO A 31 10.90 10.89 60.04
N ALA A 32 11.44 9.67 60.16
CA ALA A 32 10.88 8.39 59.77
C ALA A 32 9.76 7.86 60.68
N VAL A 33 8.80 7.12 60.11
CA VAL A 33 8.03 6.06 60.82
C VAL A 33 7.63 4.93 59.85
N ALA A 34 8.12 3.73 60.18
CA ALA A 34 7.67 2.35 59.98
C ALA A 34 6.88 1.86 58.74
N ASP A 35 7.36 0.71 58.26
CA ASP A 35 6.78 -0.31 57.38
C ASP A 35 5.26 -0.51 57.45
N THR A 36 4.62 -0.52 56.28
CA THR A 36 3.76 -1.64 55.83
C THR A 36 3.42 -1.46 54.35
N ALA A 37 3.79 -2.42 53.51
CA ALA A 37 3.35 -2.48 52.12
C ALA A 37 1.90 -2.98 52.05
N PRO A 38 0.99 -2.32 51.31
CA PRO A 38 -0.22 -2.95 50.84
C PRO A 38 -0.06 -3.32 49.36
N GLU A 39 -0.53 -4.52 49.07
CA GLU A 39 -0.47 -5.22 47.81
C GLU A 39 -1.06 -4.40 46.64
N LYS A 40 -0.40 -4.52 45.48
CA LYS A 40 -0.89 -4.00 44.18
C LYS A 40 -2.24 -4.63 43.85
N HIS A 41 -3.33 -3.93 44.17
CA HIS A 41 -4.55 -4.02 43.37
C HIS A 41 -4.39 -3.09 42.17
N VAL A 42 -3.76 -3.61 41.12
CA VAL A 42 -3.92 -3.02 39.78
C VAL A 42 -5.37 -3.29 39.40
N ALA A 43 -6.22 -2.29 39.61
CA ALA A 43 -7.52 -2.23 38.97
C ALA A 43 -7.25 -2.39 37.46
N ALA A 44 -7.74 -3.48 36.88
CA ALA A 44 -7.76 -3.66 35.44
C ALA A 44 -8.47 -2.44 34.86
N ALA A 45 -7.74 -1.64 34.09
CA ALA A 45 -8.35 -0.66 33.21
C ALA A 45 -9.40 -1.39 32.37
N PRO A 46 -10.54 -0.75 32.04
CA PRO A 46 -11.46 -1.34 31.09
C PRO A 46 -10.67 -1.65 29.83
N ASP A 47 -10.82 -2.88 29.34
CA ASP A 47 -10.43 -3.26 27.99
C ASP A 47 -11.32 -2.44 27.06
N ASP A 48 -10.95 -1.17 26.86
CA ASP A 48 -11.45 -0.35 25.77
C ASP A 48 -10.84 -0.99 24.52
N GLY A 49 -11.48 -2.08 24.09
CA GLY A 49 -11.09 -2.89 22.94
C GLY A 49 -11.01 -2.00 21.71
N VAL A 50 -9.84 -1.41 21.50
CA VAL A 50 -9.53 -0.70 20.27
C VAL A 50 -9.56 -1.76 19.18
N ASP A 51 -10.63 -1.77 18.39
CA ASP A 51 -10.70 -2.57 17.17
C ASP A 51 -9.50 -2.17 16.30
N LEU A 52 -8.43 -2.96 16.38
CA LEU A 52 -7.18 -2.71 15.68
C LEU A 52 -7.39 -3.04 14.20
N PHE A 53 -7.77 -2.01 13.45
CA PHE A 53 -7.87 -2.10 12.01
C PHE A 53 -6.47 -2.06 11.38
N VAL A 54 -5.98 -3.23 10.97
CA VAL A 54 -4.68 -3.35 10.30
C VAL A 54 -4.90 -3.40 8.78
N PRO A 55 -4.51 -2.37 8.02
CA PRO A 55 -4.61 -2.43 6.56
C PRO A 55 -3.63 -3.46 6.00
N PRO A 56 -3.94 -4.10 4.85
CA PRO A 56 -3.00 -4.99 4.19
C PRO A 56 -1.69 -4.29 3.81
N LEU A 57 -0.65 -5.10 3.58
CA LEU A 57 0.64 -4.59 3.10
C LEU A 57 0.44 -3.68 1.87
N ASN A 58 1.14 -2.56 1.78
CA ASN A 58 1.09 -1.66 0.62
C ASN A 58 -0.34 -1.18 0.25
N PHE A 59 -1.25 -1.12 1.22
CA PHE A 59 -2.59 -0.60 0.98
C PHE A 59 -2.56 0.91 0.65
N SER A 60 -3.29 1.31 -0.39
CA SER A 60 -3.51 2.71 -0.76
C SER A 60 -4.77 2.86 -1.60
N MET A 61 -5.41 4.02 -1.55
CA MET A 61 -6.38 4.41 -2.56
C MET A 61 -5.64 4.78 -3.86
N VAL A 62 -6.17 4.35 -5.00
CA VAL A 62 -5.67 4.68 -6.34
C VAL A 62 -6.56 5.76 -6.95
N ASP A 63 -7.86 5.52 -6.91
CA ASP A 63 -8.89 6.44 -7.39
C ASP A 63 -10.15 6.26 -6.54
N TYR A 64 -11.16 7.10 -6.75
CA TYR A 64 -12.41 7.01 -6.00
C TYR A 64 -13.08 5.64 -6.17
N GLY A 65 -13.19 4.89 -5.06
CA GLY A 65 -13.70 3.52 -5.06
C GLY A 65 -12.75 2.48 -5.64
N VAL A 66 -11.49 2.82 -5.88
CA VAL A 66 -10.45 1.90 -6.37
C VAL A 66 -9.28 1.88 -5.39
N PHE A 67 -9.03 0.72 -4.81
CA PHE A 67 -7.96 0.50 -3.85
C PHE A 67 -6.90 -0.45 -4.43
N ARG A 68 -5.67 -0.34 -3.92
CA ARG A 68 -4.57 -1.28 -4.19
C ARG A 68 -4.02 -1.83 -2.89
N SER A 69 -3.52 -3.06 -2.93
CA SER A 69 -2.73 -3.63 -1.83
C SER A 69 -1.83 -4.79 -2.26
N GLY A 70 -1.01 -5.26 -1.33
CA GLY A 70 -0.47 -6.62 -1.29
C GLY A 70 -1.52 -7.62 -0.85
N PHE A 71 -1.08 -8.85 -0.61
CA PHE A 71 -1.99 -9.95 -0.28
C PHE A 71 -2.68 -9.68 1.06
N PRO A 72 -4.02 -9.68 1.12
CA PRO A 72 -4.73 -9.53 2.38
C PRO A 72 -4.73 -10.85 3.15
N ASP A 73 -4.40 -10.79 4.44
CA ASP A 73 -4.46 -11.92 5.36
C ASP A 73 -5.60 -11.74 6.38
N VAL A 74 -5.87 -12.77 7.17
CA VAL A 74 -6.94 -12.79 8.20
C VAL A 74 -6.94 -11.54 9.10
N PRO A 75 -5.81 -11.02 9.59
CA PRO A 75 -5.79 -9.81 10.43
C PRO A 75 -6.30 -8.55 9.70
N ASN A 76 -6.32 -8.56 8.37
CA ASN A 76 -6.77 -7.42 7.57
C ASN A 76 -8.26 -7.45 7.28
N PHE A 77 -8.94 -8.58 7.50
CA PHE A 77 -10.36 -8.75 7.18
C PHE A 77 -11.27 -7.74 7.87
N PRO A 78 -11.10 -7.42 9.17
CA PRO A 78 -11.88 -6.36 9.80
C PRO A 78 -11.74 -5.01 9.08
N PHE A 79 -10.53 -4.65 8.66
CA PHE A 79 -10.29 -3.43 7.89
C PHE A 79 -10.93 -3.48 6.51
N LEU A 80 -10.84 -4.61 5.81
CA LEU A 80 -11.46 -4.75 4.49
C LEU A 80 -12.99 -4.68 4.54
N LYS A 81 -13.62 -5.10 5.64
CA LYS A 81 -15.07 -4.95 5.84
C LYS A 81 -15.49 -3.48 5.87
N THR A 82 -14.69 -2.59 6.46
CA THR A 82 -15.04 -1.17 6.55
C THR A 82 -15.04 -0.47 5.19
N LEU A 83 -14.32 -1.00 4.20
CA LEU A 83 -14.27 -0.45 2.85
C LEU A 83 -15.54 -0.73 2.02
N GLY A 84 -16.38 -1.68 2.45
CA GLY A 84 -17.59 -2.06 1.71
C GLY A 84 -17.29 -2.55 0.30
N LEU A 85 -16.22 -3.33 0.14
CA LEU A 85 -15.79 -3.82 -1.17
C LEU A 85 -16.89 -4.65 -1.83
N ARG A 86 -17.11 -4.40 -3.12
CA ARG A 86 -18.02 -5.19 -3.95
C ARG A 86 -17.26 -6.23 -4.78
N SER A 87 -16.02 -5.93 -5.13
CA SER A 87 -15.20 -6.85 -5.91
C SER A 87 -13.71 -6.76 -5.58
N ILE A 88 -12.98 -7.83 -5.93
CA ILE A 88 -11.53 -7.92 -5.81
C ILE A 88 -10.94 -8.41 -7.12
N ILE A 89 -9.89 -7.73 -7.59
CA ILE A 89 -9.04 -8.15 -8.70
C ILE A 89 -7.79 -8.80 -8.11
N TYR A 90 -7.64 -10.10 -8.34
CA TYR A 90 -6.51 -10.89 -7.87
C TYR A 90 -5.60 -11.30 -9.03
N LEU A 91 -4.35 -10.85 -8.98
CA LEU A 91 -3.41 -10.94 -10.11
C LEU A 91 -2.39 -12.10 -10.03
N CYS A 92 -2.50 -13.01 -9.06
CA CYS A 92 -1.51 -14.08 -8.91
C CYS A 92 -2.01 -15.41 -9.50
N PRO A 93 -1.14 -16.27 -10.06
CA PRO A 93 -1.55 -17.54 -10.67
C PRO A 93 -1.99 -18.57 -9.64
N GLU A 94 -1.53 -18.46 -8.40
CA GLU A 94 -1.85 -19.40 -7.32
C GLU A 94 -3.34 -19.32 -6.96
N PRO A 95 -3.97 -20.45 -6.58
CA PRO A 95 -5.37 -20.45 -6.13
C PRO A 95 -5.57 -19.55 -4.91
N TYR A 96 -6.78 -18.98 -4.80
CA TYR A 96 -7.12 -18.13 -3.67
C TYR A 96 -7.27 -18.98 -2.39
N PRO A 97 -6.62 -18.62 -1.26
CA PRO A 97 -6.72 -19.37 -0.01
C PRO A 97 -8.15 -19.47 0.51
N GLU A 98 -8.49 -20.61 1.10
CA GLU A 98 -9.84 -20.92 1.58
C GLU A 98 -10.38 -19.89 2.58
N ALA A 99 -9.55 -19.46 3.54
CA ALA A 99 -9.93 -18.43 4.51
C ALA A 99 -10.36 -17.13 3.84
N ASN A 100 -9.66 -16.72 2.77
CA ASN A 100 -10.02 -15.53 2.01
C ASN A 100 -11.28 -15.76 1.17
N VAL A 101 -11.43 -16.93 0.53
CA VAL A 101 -12.66 -17.27 -0.22
C VAL A 101 -13.88 -17.20 0.70
N ASN A 102 -13.80 -17.75 1.90
CA ASN A 102 -14.88 -17.71 2.89
C ASN A 102 -15.23 -16.27 3.26
N PHE A 103 -14.22 -15.44 3.51
CA PHE A 103 -14.42 -14.01 3.74
C PHE A 103 -15.12 -13.31 2.56
N LEU A 104 -14.75 -13.62 1.30
CA LEU A 104 -15.42 -13.03 0.14
C LEU A 104 -16.89 -13.45 0.07
N ASN A 105 -17.18 -14.74 0.30
CA ASN A 105 -18.54 -15.27 0.26
C ASN A 105 -19.43 -14.66 1.35
N GLU A 106 -18.92 -14.54 2.59
CA GLU A 106 -19.64 -13.94 3.71
C GLU A 106 -20.01 -12.48 3.49
N ASN A 107 -19.18 -11.74 2.76
CA ASN A 107 -19.36 -10.31 2.51
C ASN A 107 -19.93 -10.01 1.12
N GLY A 108 -20.30 -11.04 0.34
CA GLY A 108 -20.86 -10.89 -1.01
C GLY A 108 -19.89 -10.27 -2.02
N ILE A 109 -18.58 -10.48 -1.84
CA ILE A 109 -17.53 -9.86 -2.66
C ILE A 109 -17.22 -10.74 -3.86
N ARG A 110 -17.30 -10.18 -5.07
CA ARG A 110 -16.98 -10.89 -6.31
C ARG A 110 -15.47 -10.94 -6.56
N LEU A 111 -14.91 -12.14 -6.73
CA LEU A 111 -13.51 -12.33 -7.11
C LEU A 111 -13.33 -12.36 -8.63
N PHE A 112 -12.44 -11.52 -9.16
CA PHE A 112 -11.93 -11.58 -10.52
C PHE A 112 -10.48 -12.05 -10.51
N HIS A 113 -10.25 -13.30 -10.92
CA HIS A 113 -8.94 -13.94 -10.90
C HIS A 113 -8.26 -13.86 -12.27
N PHE A 114 -7.14 -13.14 -12.33
CA PHE A 114 -6.31 -12.98 -13.51
C PHE A 114 -4.88 -13.45 -13.20
N GLY A 115 -4.61 -14.73 -13.44
CA GLY A 115 -3.31 -15.32 -13.15
C GLY A 115 -2.21 -14.75 -14.05
N VAL A 116 -1.34 -13.90 -13.49
CA VAL A 116 -0.13 -13.41 -14.19
C VAL A 116 1.09 -14.11 -13.59
N GLU A 117 1.76 -14.96 -14.38
CA GLU A 117 2.95 -15.69 -13.94
C GLU A 117 4.05 -14.75 -13.43
N GLY A 118 4.54 -15.04 -12.23
CA GLY A 118 5.57 -14.26 -11.56
C GLY A 118 6.96 -14.82 -11.84
N SER A 119 7.49 -14.66 -13.05
CA SER A 119 8.89 -15.01 -13.31
C SER A 119 9.85 -14.03 -12.64
N LYS A 120 11.09 -14.48 -12.39
CA LYS A 120 12.22 -13.59 -12.04
C LYS A 120 12.81 -13.01 -13.32
N GLU A 121 13.34 -11.80 -13.27
CA GLU A 121 14.08 -11.24 -14.41
C GLU A 121 15.22 -12.18 -14.83
N PRO A 122 15.50 -12.32 -16.13
CA PRO A 122 15.09 -11.45 -17.25
C PRO A 122 13.83 -11.86 -18.04
N PHE A 123 13.16 -12.96 -17.70
CA PHE A 123 12.07 -13.55 -18.50
C PHE A 123 10.66 -13.14 -18.04
N VAL A 124 10.52 -11.95 -17.43
CA VAL A 124 9.22 -11.47 -16.96
C VAL A 124 8.48 -10.82 -18.11
N SER A 125 7.54 -11.55 -18.69
CA SER A 125 6.55 -10.98 -19.59
C SER A 125 5.22 -10.92 -18.86
N ILE A 126 4.73 -9.71 -18.60
CA ILE A 126 3.35 -9.53 -18.14
C ILE A 126 2.47 -9.62 -19.39
N PRO A 127 1.56 -10.61 -19.48
CA PRO A 127 0.73 -10.78 -20.65
C PRO A 127 -0.23 -9.59 -20.80
N ASP A 128 -0.13 -8.90 -21.95
CA ASP A 128 -0.94 -7.72 -22.30
C ASP A 128 -2.44 -8.06 -22.24
N ASP A 129 -2.85 -9.21 -22.78
CA ASP A 129 -4.25 -9.65 -22.81
C ASP A 129 -4.86 -9.81 -21.42
N VAL A 130 -4.07 -10.25 -20.43
CA VAL A 130 -4.53 -10.44 -19.05
C VAL A 130 -4.70 -9.07 -18.38
N ILE A 131 -3.73 -8.17 -18.54
CA ILE A 131 -3.82 -6.80 -18.00
C ILE A 131 -4.98 -6.05 -18.65
N ARG A 132 -5.21 -6.22 -19.94
CA ARG A 132 -6.33 -5.61 -20.66
C ARG A 132 -7.67 -6.05 -20.10
N ARG A 133 -7.89 -7.35 -19.93
CA ARG A 133 -9.14 -7.87 -19.32
C ARG A 133 -9.31 -7.40 -17.87
N ALA A 134 -8.21 -7.33 -17.10
CA ALA A 134 -8.26 -6.80 -15.74
C ALA A 134 -8.58 -5.29 -15.74
N LEU A 135 -8.08 -4.54 -16.72
CA LEU A 135 -8.36 -3.12 -16.88
C LEU A 135 -9.83 -2.88 -17.28
N GLU A 136 -10.42 -3.73 -18.13
CA GLU A 136 -11.85 -3.66 -18.46
C GLU A 136 -12.73 -3.82 -17.21
N VAL A 137 -12.41 -4.78 -16.33
CA VAL A 137 -13.12 -4.96 -15.05
C VAL A 137 -12.92 -3.77 -14.11
N LEU A 138 -11.70 -3.20 -14.10
CA LEU A 138 -11.34 -2.05 -13.29
C LEU A 138 -12.08 -0.77 -13.71
N LEU A 139 -12.31 -0.59 -15.01
CA LEU A 139 -13.01 0.56 -15.57
C LEU A 139 -14.53 0.50 -15.38
N ASP A 140 -15.10 -0.70 -15.20
CA ASP A 140 -16.53 -0.87 -14.93
C ASP A 140 -16.92 -0.36 -13.53
N GLU A 141 -17.68 0.72 -13.50
CA GLU A 141 -18.16 1.37 -12.27
C GLU A 141 -19.02 0.45 -11.40
N LYS A 142 -19.69 -0.55 -12.00
CA LYS A 142 -20.54 -1.50 -11.25
C LYS A 142 -19.75 -2.36 -10.29
N ASN A 143 -18.44 -2.50 -10.51
CA ASN A 143 -17.55 -3.31 -9.67
C ASN A 143 -17.01 -2.53 -8.47
N ARG A 144 -17.16 -1.20 -8.41
CA ARG A 144 -16.67 -0.35 -7.31
C ARG A 144 -17.62 -0.41 -6.08
N PRO A 145 -17.10 -0.27 -4.85
CA PRO A 145 -15.69 -0.17 -4.47
C PRO A 145 -14.92 -1.47 -4.71
N LEU A 146 -13.72 -1.40 -5.28
CA LEU A 146 -12.93 -2.57 -5.64
C LEU A 146 -11.49 -2.51 -5.11
N LEU A 147 -10.91 -3.68 -4.82
CA LEU A 147 -9.53 -3.82 -4.41
C LEU A 147 -8.72 -4.58 -5.46
N ILE A 148 -7.60 -4.00 -5.89
CA ILE A 148 -6.61 -4.67 -6.73
C ILE A 148 -5.50 -5.18 -5.83
N HIS A 149 -5.19 -6.48 -5.89
CA HIS A 149 -4.03 -6.99 -5.19
C HIS A 149 -3.27 -8.09 -5.94
N CYS A 150 -2.01 -8.21 -5.54
CA CYS A 150 -1.18 -9.36 -5.87
C CYS A 150 -0.51 -9.84 -4.57
N ARG A 151 0.66 -10.49 -4.67
CA ARG A 151 1.41 -10.93 -3.48
C ARG A 151 1.90 -9.76 -2.61
N ARG A 152 2.54 -8.75 -3.21
CA ARG A 152 3.13 -7.61 -2.49
C ARG A 152 2.56 -6.24 -2.90
N GLY A 153 1.66 -6.19 -3.88
CA GLY A 153 1.11 -4.92 -4.37
C GLY A 153 2.10 -4.05 -5.15
N LYS A 154 3.21 -4.64 -5.64
CA LYS A 154 4.32 -3.94 -6.30
C LYS A 154 4.26 -4.04 -7.82
N HIS A 155 4.71 -5.17 -8.38
CA HIS A 155 4.89 -5.38 -9.83
C HIS A 155 3.55 -5.46 -10.59
N ARG A 156 2.83 -6.58 -10.48
CA ARG A 156 1.57 -6.85 -11.20
C ARG A 156 0.50 -5.78 -10.94
N THR A 157 0.29 -5.46 -9.66
CA THR A 157 -0.62 -4.37 -9.25
C THR A 157 -0.15 -3.02 -9.78
N GLY A 158 1.15 -2.75 -9.76
CA GLY A 158 1.72 -1.51 -10.27
C GLY A 158 1.55 -1.36 -11.77
N CYS A 159 1.69 -2.43 -12.55
CA CYS A 159 1.43 -2.41 -13.99
C CYS A 159 -0.05 -2.14 -14.29
N LEU A 160 -0.98 -2.81 -13.61
CA LEU A 160 -2.41 -2.56 -13.83
C LEU A 160 -2.80 -1.12 -13.44
N VAL A 161 -2.32 -0.63 -12.29
CA VAL A 161 -2.54 0.76 -11.85
C VAL A 161 -1.90 1.74 -12.83
N GLY A 162 -0.69 1.47 -13.31
CA GLY A 162 -0.03 2.32 -14.30
C GLY A 162 -0.80 2.37 -15.62
N CYS A 163 -1.39 1.25 -16.08
CA CYS A 163 -2.28 1.24 -17.23
C CYS A 163 -3.55 2.08 -16.99
N LEU A 164 -4.13 2.03 -15.78
CA LEU A 164 -5.23 2.93 -15.40
C LEU A 164 -4.81 4.40 -15.48
N ARG A 165 -3.65 4.77 -14.94
CA ARG A 165 -3.13 6.15 -15.04
C ARG A 165 -2.89 6.60 -16.46
N LYS A 166 -2.41 5.68 -17.30
CA LYS A 166 -2.24 5.93 -18.74
C LYS A 166 -3.60 6.20 -19.39
N TRP A 167 -4.64 5.44 -19.05
CA TRP A 167 -6.03 5.70 -19.50
C TRP A 167 -6.55 7.05 -19.00
N GLN A 168 -6.18 7.46 -17.78
CA GLN A 168 -6.45 8.80 -17.22
C GLN A 168 -5.59 9.91 -17.85
N SER A 169 -4.84 9.63 -18.92
CA SER A 169 -3.98 10.58 -19.65
C SER A 169 -2.86 11.19 -18.79
N TRP A 170 -2.34 10.46 -17.80
CA TRP A 170 -1.15 10.90 -17.06
C TRP A 170 0.10 10.80 -17.93
N CYS A 171 1.09 11.67 -17.69
CA CYS A 171 2.38 11.56 -18.37
C CYS A 171 3.18 10.36 -17.82
N LEU A 172 3.99 9.73 -18.68
CA LEU A 172 4.77 8.54 -18.30
C LEU A 172 5.68 8.79 -17.08
N ALA A 173 6.23 10.00 -16.94
CA ALA A 173 7.06 10.35 -15.79
C ALA A 173 6.31 10.23 -14.46
N SER A 174 5.08 10.74 -14.38
CA SER A 174 4.24 10.63 -13.18
C SER A 174 3.79 9.19 -12.92
N ILE A 175 3.52 8.42 -13.98
CA ILE A 175 3.17 7.00 -13.87
C ILE A 175 4.34 6.21 -13.27
N PHE A 176 5.56 6.45 -13.76
CA PHE A 176 6.76 5.79 -13.27
C PHE A 176 7.10 6.21 -11.84
N ASP A 177 6.93 7.48 -11.49
CA ASP A 177 7.11 7.95 -10.11
C ASP A 177 6.16 7.24 -9.13
N GLU A 178 4.85 7.16 -9.47
CA GLU A 178 3.87 6.41 -8.66
C GLU A 178 4.26 4.93 -8.56
N TYR A 179 4.60 4.29 -9.68
CA TYR A 179 5.03 2.89 -9.69
C TYR A 179 6.26 2.66 -8.79
N GLN A 180 7.29 3.49 -8.92
CA GLN A 180 8.53 3.39 -8.15
C GLN A 180 8.29 3.63 -6.67
N ARG A 181 7.39 4.54 -6.31
CA ARG A 181 7.01 4.79 -4.91
C ARG A 181 6.47 3.53 -4.22
N PHE A 182 5.65 2.72 -4.90
CA PHE A 182 5.13 1.48 -4.34
C PHE A 182 6.08 0.29 -4.48
N ALA A 183 6.86 0.23 -5.56
CA ALA A 183 7.82 -0.85 -5.77
C ALA A 183 9.07 -0.71 -4.88
N ALA A 184 9.44 0.52 -4.53
CA ALA A 184 10.62 0.90 -3.76
C ALA A 184 11.89 0.25 -4.32
N ASP A 185 12.70 -0.37 -3.46
CA ASP A 185 13.93 -1.09 -3.79
C ASP A 185 13.77 -2.27 -4.78
N LYS A 186 12.53 -2.65 -5.10
CA LYS A 186 12.20 -3.75 -6.02
C LYS A 186 11.59 -3.27 -7.34
N ALA A 187 11.71 -1.98 -7.69
CA ALA A 187 11.27 -1.49 -8.99
C ALA A 187 11.96 -2.26 -10.13
N ARG A 188 11.18 -2.68 -11.13
CA ARG A 188 11.68 -3.38 -12.32
C ARG A 188 11.67 -2.46 -13.52
N VAL A 189 12.68 -2.59 -14.38
CA VAL A 189 12.75 -1.85 -15.64
C VAL A 189 11.80 -2.49 -16.66
N SER A 190 11.64 -3.82 -16.62
CA SER A 190 10.67 -4.55 -17.47
C SER A 190 9.24 -4.04 -17.29
N ASP A 191 8.78 -3.84 -16.05
CA ASP A 191 7.44 -3.30 -15.76
C ASP A 191 7.24 -1.87 -16.32
N GLN A 192 8.27 -1.01 -16.23
CA GLN A 192 8.22 0.35 -16.79
C GLN A 192 8.19 0.33 -18.32
N ARG A 193 8.99 -0.56 -18.93
CA ARG A 193 8.99 -0.74 -20.38
C ARG A 193 7.65 -1.27 -20.88
N PHE A 194 7.02 -2.18 -20.14
CA PHE A 194 5.66 -2.63 -20.43
C PHE A 194 4.66 -1.46 -20.42
N LEU A 195 4.69 -0.64 -19.37
CA LEU A 195 3.81 0.53 -19.24
C LEU A 195 4.00 1.55 -20.38
N GLU A 196 5.24 1.76 -20.81
CA GLU A 196 5.57 2.62 -21.95
C GLU A 196 4.92 2.09 -23.25
N LEU A 197 5.04 0.79 -23.51
CA LEU A 197 4.61 0.15 -24.75
C LEU A 197 3.10 -0.21 -24.79
N PHE A 198 2.45 -0.32 -23.62
CA PHE A 198 1.05 -0.75 -23.54
C PHE A 198 0.10 0.21 -24.29
N ASP A 199 -0.68 -0.30 -25.24
CA ASP A 199 -1.60 0.51 -26.04
C ASP A 199 -3.01 0.55 -25.46
N ILE A 200 -3.45 1.74 -25.04
CA ILE A 200 -4.77 1.98 -24.45
C ILE A 200 -5.88 2.00 -25.49
N SER A 201 -5.58 2.32 -26.75
CA SER A 201 -6.60 2.50 -27.79
C SER A 201 -7.42 1.23 -28.04
N SER A 202 -6.85 0.08 -27.69
CA SER A 202 -7.47 -1.25 -27.80
C SER A 202 -8.47 -1.57 -26.68
N VAL A 203 -8.52 -0.78 -25.60
CA VAL A 203 -9.45 -0.98 -24.49
C VAL A 203 -10.81 -0.43 -24.90
N LYS A 204 -11.80 -1.32 -25.07
CA LYS A 204 -13.16 -0.92 -25.43
C LYS A 204 -13.67 0.07 -24.39
N GLN A 205 -14.00 1.28 -24.82
CA GLN A 205 -14.74 2.19 -23.94
C GLN A 205 -16.08 1.53 -23.63
N LEU A 206 -16.30 1.19 -22.36
CA LEU A 206 -17.64 0.83 -21.91
C LEU A 206 -18.54 2.04 -22.19
N PRO A 207 -19.72 1.84 -22.80
CA PRO A 207 -20.64 2.95 -22.96
C PRO A 207 -20.94 3.49 -21.56
N SER A 208 -20.58 4.75 -21.32
CA SER A 208 -21.05 5.47 -20.16
C SER A 208 -22.57 5.35 -20.19
N SER A 209 -23.15 4.68 -19.20
CA SER A 209 -24.60 4.68 -19.03
C SER A 209 -25.01 6.09 -18.61
N GLY A 210 -25.11 6.98 -19.59
CA GLY A 210 -25.77 8.26 -19.45
C GLY A 210 -27.27 8.04 -19.56
N SER A 211 -27.97 8.13 -18.43
CA SER A 211 -29.33 8.71 -18.33
C SER A 211 -29.56 9.11 -16.88
#